data_AF-S5M2G7-F1
#
_entry.id   AF-S5M2G7-F1
#
_cell.length_a   1.000
_cell.length_b   1.000
_cell.length_c   1.000
_cell.angle_alpha   90.00
_cell.angle_beta   90.00
_cell.angle_gamma   90.00
#
_symmetry.space_group_name_H-M   'P 1'
#
loop_
_entity.id
_entity.type
_entity.pdbx_description
1 polymer ?
#
loop_
_entity_poly.entity_id
_entity_poly.type
_entity_poly.pdbx_seq_one_letter_code
_entity_poly.pdbx_strand_id
1 'polypeptide(L)'
;MIKNICLECKKPAELKKVNQINTITYICKSCAINEIGANEIGNNKIKCDKCQKSSKYMLITQLNRIRNLCEECLLENYTSI
;
A
#
# COMPACT_ATOMS: atom_id res chain seq x y z
N MET A 1 -2.82 -25.07 9.20
CA MET A 1 -2.58 -23.63 9.38
C MET A 1 -3.55 -22.87 8.48
N ILE A 2 -4.48 -22.12 9.05
CA ILE A 2 -5.34 -21.21 8.27
C ILE A 2 -4.43 -20.06 7.82
N LYS A 3 -3.98 -20.08 6.56
CA LYS A 3 -3.30 -18.91 5.99
C LYS A 3 -4.36 -17.82 5.87
N ASN A 4 -4.13 -16.65 6.48
CA ASN A 4 -4.98 -15.50 6.26
C ASN A 4 -5.05 -15.25 4.75
N ILE A 5 -6.25 -15.11 4.20
CA ILE A 5 -6.49 -15.03 2.75
C ILE A 5 -6.81 -13.58 2.39
N CYS A 6 -6.18 -13.08 1.32
CA CYS A 6 -6.48 -11.78 0.76
C CYS A 6 -7.95 -11.75 0.30
N LEU A 7 -8.70 -10.76 0.79
CA LEU A 7 -10.12 -10.60 0.48
C LEU A 7 -10.35 -10.49 -1.03
N GLU A 8 -9.46 -9.75 -1.71
CA GLU A 8 -9.56 -9.41 -3.14
C GLU A 8 -9.19 -10.55 -4.07
N CYS A 9 -8.00 -11.14 -3.92
CA CYS A 9 -7.44 -12.07 -4.92
C CYS A 9 -7.36 -13.53 -4.46
N LYS A 10 -7.82 -13.84 -3.24
CA LYS A 10 -7.79 -15.18 -2.62
C LYS A 10 -6.40 -15.82 -2.47
N LYS A 11 -5.32 -15.06 -2.72
CA LYS A 11 -3.94 -15.45 -2.40
C LYS A 11 -3.64 -15.27 -0.91
N PRO A 12 -2.53 -15.80 -0.37
CA PRO A 12 -2.11 -15.52 1.00
C PRO A 12 -2.03 -14.01 1.25
N ALA A 13 -2.63 -13.56 2.34
CA ALA A 13 -2.51 -12.19 2.81
C ALA A 13 -1.17 -11.99 3.51
N GLU A 14 -0.62 -10.80 3.34
CA GLU A 14 0.62 -10.34 3.98
C GLU A 14 0.32 -9.20 4.97
N LEU A 15 -0.79 -8.52 4.76
CA LEU A 15 -1.19 -7.30 5.46
C LEU A 15 -2.61 -7.43 6.00
N LYS A 16 -2.88 -6.70 7.08
CA LYS A 16 -4.22 -6.45 7.61
C LYS A 16 -4.44 -4.94 7.73
N LYS A 17 -5.69 -4.51 7.53
CA LYS A 17 -6.14 -3.16 7.85
C LYS A 17 -7.40 -3.22 8.70
N VAL A 18 -7.61 -2.22 9.54
CA VAL A 18 -8.86 -2.04 10.29
C VAL A 18 -9.66 -0.97 9.57
N ASN A 19 -10.89 -1.31 9.16
CA ASN A 19 -11.77 -0.33 8.51
C ASN A 19 -12.44 0.59 9.55
N GLN A 20 -13.19 1.59 9.07
CA GLN A 20 -13.88 2.57 9.92
C GLN A 20 -14.93 1.95 10.87
N ILE A 21 -15.36 0.72 10.61
CA ILE A 21 -16.32 -0.04 11.43
C ILE A 21 -15.63 -1.13 12.27
N ASN A 22 -14.33 -0.99 12.58
CA ASN A 22 -13.52 -1.90 13.40
C ASN A 22 -13.45 -3.36 12.91
N THR A 23 -13.67 -3.61 11.63
CA THR A 23 -13.49 -4.93 11.03
C THR A 23 -12.07 -5.08 10.48
N ILE A 24 -11.44 -6.23 10.79
CA ILE A 24 -10.12 -6.59 10.26
C ILE A 24 -10.29 -7.16 8.85
N THR A 25 -9.63 -6.56 7.88
CA THR A 25 -9.56 -7.07 6.50
C THR A 25 -8.15 -7.54 6.20
N TYR A 26 -8.02 -8.76 5.71
CA TYR A 26 -6.75 -9.35 5.27
C TYR A 26 -6.55 -9.13 3.77
N ILE A 27 -5.34 -8.72 3.39
CA ILE A 27 -5.03 -8.30 2.02
C ILE A 27 -3.56 -8.61 1.69
N CYS A 28 -3.27 -8.96 0.43
CA CYS A 28 -1.89 -9.09 -0.03
C CYS A 28 -1.33 -7.73 -0.43
N LYS A 29 0.00 -7.61 -0.48
CA LYS A 29 0.67 -6.33 -0.73
C LYS A 29 0.29 -5.71 -2.07
N SER A 30 0.21 -6.52 -3.13
CA SER A 30 -0.19 -6.06 -4.46
C SER A 30 -1.62 -5.51 -4.48
N CYS A 31 -2.57 -6.18 -3.82
CA CYS A 31 -3.94 -5.70 -3.73
C CYS A 31 -4.04 -4.40 -2.92
N ALA A 32 -3.25 -4.25 -1.85
CA ALA A 32 -3.19 -3.00 -1.08
C ALA A 32 -2.68 -1.82 -1.94
N ILE A 33 -1.61 -2.03 -2.70
CA ILE A 33 -1.07 -1.00 -3.62
C ILE A 33 -2.10 -0.62 -4.70
N ASN A 34 -2.77 -1.62 -5.28
CA ASN A 34 -3.81 -1.39 -6.28
C ASN A 34 -5.01 -0.64 -5.70
N GLU A 35 -5.43 -0.96 -4.48
CA GLU A 35 -6.54 -0.28 -3.79
C GLU A 35 -6.22 1.21 -3.57
N ILE A 36 -4.97 1.53 -3.23
CA ILE A 36 -4.51 2.92 -3.08
C ILE A 36 -4.40 3.62 -4.44
N GLY A 37 -4.30 2.88 -5.55
CA GLY A 37 -4.12 3.42 -6.90
C GLY A 37 -2.71 3.93 -7.19
N ALA A 38 -1.71 3.35 -6.51
CA ALA A 38 -0.31 3.75 -6.71
C ALA A 38 0.38 2.89 -7.78
N ASN A 39 1.24 3.51 -8.58
CA ASN A 39 2.02 2.87 -9.62
C ASN A 39 3.48 2.74 -9.17
N GLU A 40 4.10 1.59 -9.39
CA GLU A 40 5.52 1.41 -9.13
C GLU A 40 6.36 2.21 -10.13
N ILE A 41 7.41 2.87 -9.64
CA ILE A 41 8.34 3.65 -10.44
C ILE A 41 9.75 3.06 -10.34
N GLY A 42 10.40 2.84 -11.49
CA GLY A 42 11.77 2.30 -11.56
C GLY A 42 12.88 3.32 -11.27
N ASN A 43 12.57 4.49 -10.69
CA ASN A 43 13.53 5.58 -10.54
C ASN A 43 13.91 5.83 -9.07
N ASN A 44 15.07 5.30 -8.68
CA ASN A 44 15.60 5.42 -7.31
C ASN A 44 16.08 6.83 -6.93
N LYS A 45 16.13 7.78 -7.88
CA LYS A 45 16.54 9.18 -7.62
C LYS A 45 15.43 10.03 -7.01
N ILE A 46 14.17 9.58 -7.10
CA ILE A 46 13.02 10.30 -6.57
C ILE A 46 12.92 10.01 -5.07
N LYS A 47 12.73 11.06 -4.26
CA LYS A 47 12.53 10.93 -2.81
C LYS A 47 11.05 10.83 -2.47
N CYS A 48 10.76 10.14 -1.38
CA CYS A 48 9.46 10.07 -0.75
C CYS A 48 9.10 11.45 -0.19
N ASP A 49 7.94 11.97 -0.55
CA ASP A 49 7.47 13.29 -0.13
C ASP A 49 7.30 13.39 1.39
N LYS A 50 7.08 12.24 2.07
CA LYS A 50 6.83 12.17 3.51
C LYS A 50 8.09 12.01 4.35
N CYS A 51 8.97 11.06 3.99
CA CYS A 51 10.11 10.66 4.83
C CYS A 51 11.48 10.87 4.18
N GLN A 52 11.54 11.42 2.97
CA GLN A 52 12.77 11.73 2.23
C GLN A 52 13.67 10.52 1.87
N LYS A 53 13.28 9.29 2.21
CA LYS A 53 13.87 8.04 1.69
C LYS A 53 13.60 7.89 0.19
N SER A 54 14.28 6.97 -0.50
CA SER A 54 13.97 6.68 -1.91
C SER A 54 12.51 6.25 -2.09
N SER A 55 11.83 6.90 -3.04
CA SER A 55 10.49 6.55 -3.46
C SER A 55 10.52 5.29 -4.31
N LYS A 56 9.46 4.48 -4.21
CA LYS A 56 9.20 3.34 -5.09
C LYS A 56 7.87 3.45 -5.81
N TYR A 57 6.98 4.31 -5.34
CA TYR A 57 5.61 4.41 -5.83
C TYR A 57 5.23 5.84 -6.14
N MET A 58 4.36 5.99 -7.13
CA MET A 58 3.77 7.25 -7.55
C MET A 58 2.25 7.14 -7.44
N LEU A 59 1.64 8.06 -6.69
CA LEU A 59 0.19 8.17 -6.51
C LEU A 59 -0.30 9.47 -7.14
N ILE A 60 -1.33 9.38 -8.00
CA ILE A 60 -2.04 10.57 -8.48
C ILE A 60 -3.22 10.80 -7.54
N THR A 61 -3.16 11.88 -6.78
CA THR A 61 -4.24 12.26 -5.85
C THR A 61 -5.45 12.80 -6.60
N GLN A 62 -6.61 12.88 -5.92
CA GLN A 62 -7.86 13.44 -6.48
C GLN A 62 -7.71 14.89 -7.01
N LEU A 63 -6.70 15.63 -6.56
CA LEU A 63 -6.38 16.99 -7.04
C LEU A 63 -5.37 16.99 -8.20
N ASN A 64 -5.20 15.86 -8.90
CA ASN A 64 -4.20 15.65 -9.96
C ASN A 64 -2.76 15.98 -9.52
N ARG A 65 -2.47 15.93 -8.21
CA ARG A 65 -1.11 16.09 -7.70
C ARG A 65 -0.43 14.73 -7.65
N ILE A 66 0.78 14.68 -8.21
CA ILE A 66 1.66 13.53 -8.09
C ILE A 66 2.25 13.52 -6.68
N ARG A 67 2.15 12.38 -6.01
CA ARG A 67 2.86 12.08 -4.77
C ARG A 67 3.81 10.93 -4.96
N ASN A 68 5.05 11.10 -4.54
CA ASN A 68 6.07 10.06 -4.55
C ASN A 68 6.19 9.49 -3.14
N LEU A 69 5.99 8.19 -3.00
CA LEU A 69 5.99 7.51 -1.71
C LEU A 69 6.92 6.30 -1.71
N CYS A 70 7.65 6.14 -0.61
CA CYS A 70 8.26 4.85 -0.30
C CYS A 70 7.16 3.86 0.14
N GLU A 71 7.48 2.57 0.11
CA GLU A 71 6.57 1.50 0.48
C GLU A 71 5.99 1.66 1.89
N GLU A 72 6.84 1.97 2.87
CA GLU A 72 6.42 2.17 4.27
C GLU A 72 5.38 3.29 4.40
N CYS A 73 5.60 4.41 3.72
CA CYS A 73 4.66 5.55 3.78
C CYS A 73 3.39 5.30 2.96
N LEU A 74 3.47 4.52 1.88
CA LEU A 74 2.30 4.15 1.09
C LEU A 74 1.37 3.22 1.90
N LEU A 75 1.96 2.25 2.60
CA LEU A 75 1.24 1.21 3.32
C LEU A 75 1.08 1.49 4.82
N GLU A 76 1.18 2.75 5.25
CA GLU A 76 1.19 3.11 6.67
C GLU A 76 -0.09 2.74 7.43
N ASN A 77 -1.22 2.62 6.72
CA ASN A 77 -2.51 2.21 7.28
C ASN A 77 -2.69 0.67 7.27
N TYR A 78 -1.68 -0.08 6.82
CA TYR A 78 -1.67 -1.53 6.79
C TYR A 78 -0.64 -2.05 7.79
N THR A 79 -0.98 -3.12 8.49
CA THR A 79 -0.09 -3.79 9.45
C THR A 79 0.28 -5.16 8.90
N SER A 80 1.54 -5.57 9.02
CA SER A 80 1.92 -6.96 8.72
C SER A 80 1.20 -7.93 9.67
N ILE A 81 0.86 -9.10 9.15
CA ILE A 81 0.18 -10.15 9.93
C ILE A 81 1.19 -11.00 10.69
#